data_AF-A0A316V434-F1
#
_entry.id   AF-A0A316V434-F1
#
_cell.length_a   1.000
_cell.length_b   1.000
_cell.length_c   1.000
_cell.angle_alpha   90.00
_cell.angle_beta   90.00
_cell.angle_gamma   90.00
#
_symmetry.space_group_name_H-M   'P 1'
#
loop_
_entity.id
_entity.type
_entity.pdbx_description
1 polymer ?
#
loop_
_entity_poly.entity_id
_entity_poly.type
_entity_poly.pdbx_seq_one_letter_code
_entity_poly.pdbx_strand_id
1 'polypeptide(L)'
;MSEGHLRENGINNIRSLSSVLQTPKLPYTFPFSTHEMDTHLSCIVTSQGKSFLSIDVQVPWQGTSSEVFGNVTRDSPTSASLAAIREYLSNVQQLAGSSSQFTISNDISEKIQDDFVIIRKANQAATSATSTDTQTALVTIMDTPRWPD
;
A
#
# COMPACT_ATOMS: atom_id res chain seq x y z
N MET A 1 -31.18 -0.21 -10.61
CA MET A 1 -30.00 -0.57 -9.80
C MET A 1 -30.45 -0.56 -8.36
N SER A 2 -30.59 -1.71 -7.72
CA SER A 2 -31.01 -1.77 -6.30
C SER A 2 -29.83 -1.32 -5.45
N GLU A 3 -29.99 -0.21 -4.72
CA GLU A 3 -29.01 0.23 -3.73
C GLU A 3 -28.85 -0.87 -2.67
N GLY A 4 -27.67 -1.51 -2.67
CA GLY A 4 -27.32 -2.52 -1.69
C GLY A 4 -27.30 -1.89 -0.31
N HIS A 5 -28.19 -2.34 0.57
CA HIS A 5 -28.20 -1.86 1.95
C HIS A 5 -26.96 -2.39 2.68
N LEU A 6 -26.12 -1.49 3.15
CA LEU A 6 -24.97 -1.84 3.98
C LEU A 6 -25.50 -2.29 5.35
N ARG A 7 -25.63 -3.61 5.51
CA ARG A 7 -26.00 -4.22 6.79
C ARG A 7 -24.93 -3.91 7.83
N GLU A 8 -25.28 -3.95 9.10
CA GLU A 8 -24.37 -3.72 10.24
C GLU A 8 -23.08 -4.58 10.14
N ASN A 9 -23.22 -5.82 9.66
CA ASN A 9 -22.09 -6.71 9.37
C ASN A 9 -21.15 -6.15 8.29
N GLY A 10 -21.68 -5.47 7.26
CA GLY A 10 -20.89 -4.83 6.22
C GLY A 10 -20.06 -3.66 6.75
N ILE A 11 -20.63 -2.85 7.64
CA ILE A 11 -19.91 -1.76 8.32
C ILE A 11 -18.79 -2.32 9.18
N ASN A 12 -19.08 -3.38 9.94
CA ASN A 12 -18.09 -4.04 10.79
C ASN A 12 -16.96 -4.66 9.95
N ASN A 13 -17.27 -5.28 8.81
CA ASN A 13 -16.25 -5.83 7.91
C ASN A 13 -15.34 -4.74 7.33
N ILE A 14 -15.90 -3.61 6.89
CA ILE A 14 -15.10 -2.49 6.37
C ILE A 14 -14.21 -1.92 7.48
N ARG A 15 -14.73 -1.79 8.70
CA ARG A 15 -13.94 -1.35 9.86
C ARG A 15 -12.80 -2.32 10.17
N SER A 16 -13.07 -3.62 10.19
CA SER A 16 -12.03 -4.63 10.42
C SER A 16 -10.98 -4.62 9.31
N LEU A 17 -11.38 -4.44 8.05
CA LEU A 17 -10.45 -4.35 6.92
C LEU A 17 -9.59 -3.08 7.01
N SER A 18 -10.19 -1.94 7.34
CA SER A 18 -9.45 -0.69 7.60
C SER A 18 -8.46 -0.84 8.76
N SER A 19 -8.82 -1.57 9.81
CA SER A 19 -7.92 -1.87 10.94
C SER A 19 -6.75 -2.75 10.50
N VAL A 20 -7.02 -3.81 9.72
CA VAL A 20 -5.97 -4.70 9.21
C VAL A 20 -4.98 -3.96 8.31
N LEU A 21 -5.45 -3.00 7.51
CA LEU A 21 -4.57 -2.19 6.66
C LEU A 21 -3.67 -1.23 7.47
N GLN A 22 -4.13 -0.75 8.63
CA GLN A 22 -3.41 0.26 9.41
C GLN A 22 -2.53 -0.33 10.51
N THR A 23 -3.03 -1.31 11.27
CA THR A 23 -2.38 -1.83 12.48
C THR A 23 -1.92 -3.28 12.36
N PRO A 24 -1.79 -3.81 11.13
CA PRO A 24 -1.74 -5.24 10.81
C PRO A 24 -2.43 -6.20 11.77
N LYS A 25 -3.55 -5.80 12.38
CA LYS A 25 -4.24 -6.58 13.41
C LYS A 25 -5.67 -6.83 13.00
N LEU A 26 -6.06 -8.10 13.01
CA LEU A 26 -7.42 -8.52 12.74
C LEU A 26 -8.17 -8.71 14.06
N PRO A 27 -9.15 -7.84 14.38
CA PRO A 27 -10.03 -8.06 15.51
C PRO A 27 -11.03 -9.16 15.19
N TYR A 28 -11.05 -10.21 16.01
CA TYR A 28 -11.97 -11.34 15.89
C TYR A 28 -12.80 -11.48 17.17
N THR A 29 -14.13 -11.41 17.02
CA THR A 29 -15.07 -11.51 18.15
C THR A 29 -15.68 -12.91 18.19
N PHE A 30 -15.33 -13.68 19.23
CA PHE A 30 -16.09 -14.84 19.65
C PHE A 30 -17.30 -14.41 20.49
N PRO A 31 -18.34 -15.26 20.60
CA PRO A 31 -19.52 -14.96 21.42
C PRO A 31 -19.22 -14.59 22.89
N PHE A 32 -18.05 -14.99 23.42
CA PHE A 32 -17.65 -14.77 24.82
C PHE A 32 -16.26 -14.14 25.00
N SER A 33 -15.52 -13.85 23.93
CA SER A 33 -14.20 -13.21 24.01
C SER A 33 -13.84 -12.48 22.72
N THR A 34 -13.07 -11.39 22.82
CA THR A 34 -12.48 -10.71 21.67
C THR A 34 -10.99 -10.98 21.65
N HIS A 35 -10.47 -11.40 20.50
CA HIS A 35 -9.04 -11.62 20.29
C HIS A 35 -8.54 -10.80 19.12
N GLU A 36 -7.35 -10.22 19.26
CA GLU A 36 -6.63 -9.60 18.16
C GLU A 36 -5.61 -10.61 17.63
N MET A 37 -5.66 -10.86 16.32
CA MET A 37 -4.67 -11.69 15.65
C MET A 37 -3.72 -10.78 14.87
N ASP A 38 -2.41 -10.96 15.07
CA ASP A 38 -1.41 -10.30 14.24
C ASP A 38 -1.45 -10.91 12.84
N THR A 39 -1.70 -10.07 11.84
CA THR A 39 -1.88 -10.47 10.44
C THR A 39 -0.94 -9.68 9.54
N HIS A 40 -0.03 -10.37 8.87
CA HIS A 40 0.82 -9.76 7.85
C HIS A 40 0.20 -10.02 6.47
N LEU A 41 -0.61 -9.08 5.99
CA LEU A 41 -1.34 -9.20 4.73
C LEU A 41 -0.95 -8.09 3.76
N SER A 42 -0.63 -8.46 2.52
CA SER A 42 -0.51 -7.52 1.41
C SER A 42 -1.84 -7.44 0.68
N CYS A 43 -2.38 -6.24 0.51
CA CYS A 43 -3.68 -6.01 -0.11
C CYS A 43 -3.53 -5.25 -1.43
N ILE A 44 -4.19 -5.75 -2.48
CA ILE A 44 -4.33 -5.05 -3.77
C ILE A 44 -5.79 -4.66 -3.91
N VAL A 45 -6.07 -3.36 -3.86
CA VAL A 45 -7.43 -2.83 -4.00
C VAL A 45 -7.62 -2.34 -5.43
N THR A 46 -8.57 -2.93 -6.14
CA THR A 46 -9.03 -2.43 -7.44
C THR A 46 -10.42 -1.82 -7.27
N SER A 47 -10.58 -0.57 -7.70
CA SER A 47 -11.86 0.13 -7.55
C SER A 47 -12.12 1.03 -8.75
N GLN A 48 -13.37 1.06 -9.20
CA GLN A 48 -13.87 1.98 -10.21
C GLN A 48 -14.28 3.28 -9.50
N GLY A 49 -13.29 4.09 -9.10
CA GLY A 49 -13.52 5.36 -8.40
C GLY A 49 -12.70 5.52 -7.12
N LYS A 50 -13.15 6.39 -6.22
CA LYS A 50 -12.48 6.61 -4.93
C LYS A 50 -12.79 5.45 -3.98
N SER A 51 -11.76 4.77 -3.50
CA SER A 51 -11.91 3.73 -2.48
C SER A 51 -12.30 4.32 -1.13
N PHE A 52 -13.11 3.58 -0.37
CA PHE A 52 -13.42 3.89 1.03
C PHE A 52 -12.33 3.43 2.01
N LEU A 53 -11.39 2.59 1.54
CA LEU A 53 -10.30 2.06 2.35
C LEU A 53 -9.11 3.03 2.33
N SER A 54 -8.37 3.11 3.43
CA SER A 54 -7.08 3.78 3.46
C SER A 54 -6.08 2.98 2.63
N ILE A 55 -5.59 3.57 1.54
CA ILE A 55 -4.62 2.97 0.63
C ILE A 55 -3.37 3.83 0.67
N ASP A 56 -2.20 3.19 0.83
CA ASP A 56 -0.92 3.90 0.90
C ASP A 56 -0.46 4.42 -0.46
N VAL A 57 -0.68 3.63 -1.51
CA VAL A 57 -0.30 3.99 -2.90
C VAL A 57 -1.51 3.86 -3.82
N GLN A 58 -1.99 5.00 -4.32
CA GLN A 58 -3.05 5.05 -5.32
C GLN A 58 -2.46 5.26 -6.71
N VAL A 59 -2.61 4.26 -7.59
CA VAL A 59 -2.24 4.37 -9.00
C VAL A 59 -3.51 4.55 -9.84
N PRO A 60 -3.85 5.79 -10.28
CA PRO A 60 -5.02 6.01 -11.11
C PRO A 60 -4.80 5.42 -12.50
N TRP A 61 -5.64 4.46 -12.89
CA TRP A 61 -5.63 3.94 -14.25
C TRP A 61 -6.29 4.93 -15.20
N GLN A 62 -5.48 5.66 -15.99
CA GLN A 62 -5.97 6.45 -17.11
C GLN A 62 -5.82 5.60 -18.37
N GLY A 63 -6.95 5.08 -18.87
CA GLY A 63 -6.96 4.33 -20.12
C GLY A 63 -6.56 5.25 -21.28
N THR A 64 -5.30 5.18 -21.71
CA THR A 64 -4.91 5.73 -23.01
C THR A 64 -5.51 4.81 -24.07
N SER A 65 -6.09 5.38 -25.13
CA SER A 65 -6.71 4.59 -26.21
C SER A 65 -5.75 3.50 -26.69
N SER A 66 -6.30 2.32 -26.94
CA SER A 66 -5.62 1.07 -27.29
C SER A 66 -4.70 1.13 -28.53
N GLU A 67 -4.59 2.29 -29.17
CA GLU A 67 -3.85 2.49 -30.41
C GLU A 67 -2.33 2.66 -30.17
N VAL A 68 -1.90 3.05 -28.97
CA VAL A 68 -0.47 3.23 -28.64
C VAL A 68 0.21 1.93 -28.20
N PHE A 69 -0.55 1.02 -27.57
CA PHE A 69 -0.06 -0.31 -27.19
C PHE A 69 -0.42 -1.35 -28.26
N GLY A 70 0.09 -1.17 -29.47
CA GLY A 70 -0.12 -2.13 -30.56
C GLY A 70 0.33 -3.52 -30.13
N ASN A 71 -0.59 -4.48 -30.09
CA ASN A 71 -0.43 -5.94 -29.88
C ASN A 71 0.94 -6.37 -29.34
N VAL A 72 1.36 -5.84 -28.19
CA VAL A 72 2.55 -6.35 -27.51
C VAL A 72 2.09 -7.63 -26.84
N THR A 73 2.13 -8.74 -27.58
CA THR A 73 2.14 -10.08 -27.01
C THR A 73 3.42 -10.17 -26.18
N ARG A 74 3.36 -9.68 -24.94
CA ARG A 74 4.37 -9.99 -23.95
C ARG A 74 4.23 -11.47 -23.69
N ASP A 75 5.29 -12.22 -23.98
CA ASP A 75 5.35 -13.63 -23.62
C ASP A 75 5.07 -13.74 -22.12
N SER A 76 4.08 -14.55 -21.78
CA SER A 76 3.79 -14.83 -20.37
C SER A 76 5.06 -15.39 -19.74
N PRO A 77 5.48 -14.89 -18.58
CA PRO A 77 6.68 -15.40 -17.92
C PRO A 77 6.55 -16.92 -17.70
N THR A 78 7.62 -17.64 -18.02
CA THR A 78 7.69 -19.09 -17.84
C THR A 78 7.50 -19.44 -16.37
N SER A 79 6.85 -20.58 -16.08
CA SER A 79 6.61 -21.05 -14.71
C SER A 79 7.90 -21.13 -13.85
N ALA A 80 9.05 -21.43 -14.48
CA ALA A 80 10.34 -21.47 -13.80
C ALA A 80 10.80 -20.07 -13.33
N SER A 81 10.61 -19.03 -14.15
CA SER A 81 10.94 -17.65 -13.79
C SER A 81 10.05 -17.15 -12.65
N LEU A 82 8.76 -17.50 -12.66
CA LEU A 82 7.85 -17.17 -11.55
C LEU A 82 8.24 -17.87 -10.24
N ALA A 83 8.73 -19.12 -10.31
CA ALA A 83 9.21 -19.83 -9.13
C ALA A 83 10.46 -19.16 -8.53
N ALA A 84 11.43 -18.79 -9.38
CA ALA A 84 12.63 -18.06 -8.95
C ALA A 84 12.29 -16.71 -8.31
N ILE A 85 11.32 -15.96 -8.87
CA ILE A 85 10.86 -14.69 -8.28
C ILE A 85 10.24 -14.92 -6.90
N ARG A 86 9.39 -15.94 -6.75
CA ARG A 86 8.75 -16.25 -5.46
C ARG A 86 9.78 -16.64 -4.40
N GLU A 87 10.75 -17.46 -4.76
CA GLU A 87 11.85 -17.86 -3.87
C GLU A 87 12.69 -16.66 -3.43
N TYR A 88 13.03 -15.77 -4.36
CA TYR A 88 13.73 -14.53 -4.05
C TYR A 88 12.93 -13.67 -3.07
N LEU A 89 11.64 -13.44 -3.34
CA LEU A 89 10.77 -12.63 -2.46
C LEU A 89 10.62 -13.25 -1.08
N SER A 90 10.49 -14.58 -0.96
CA SER A 90 10.42 -15.23 0.36
C SER A 90 11.71 -15.07 1.17
N ASN A 91 12.86 -15.16 0.51
CA ASN A 91 14.16 -14.99 1.17
C ASN A 91 14.35 -13.55 1.65
N VAL A 92 13.95 -12.56 0.84
CA VAL A 92 13.99 -11.15 1.22
C VAL A 92 13.04 -10.86 2.38
N GLN A 93 11.81 -11.40 2.35
CA GLN A 93 10.85 -11.24 3.45
C GLN A 93 11.33 -11.88 4.75
N GLN A 94 11.99 -13.04 4.69
CA GLN A 94 12.59 -13.65 5.88
C GLN A 94 13.72 -12.79 6.45
N LEU A 95 14.55 -12.20 5.59
CA LEU A 95 15.64 -11.32 6.01
C LEU A 95 15.10 -10.01 6.63
N ALA A 96 14.05 -9.44 6.03
CA ALA A 96 13.38 -8.24 6.52
C ALA A 96 12.60 -8.48 7.83
N GLY A 97 11.88 -9.60 7.92
CA GLY A 97 11.10 -9.99 9.10
C GLY A 97 11.97 -10.42 10.28
N SER A 98 13.16 -10.94 10.02
CA SER A 98 14.13 -11.33 11.06
C SER A 98 14.97 -10.14 11.55
N SER A 99 14.38 -8.93 11.68
CA SER A 99 14.99 -7.75 12.32
C SER A 99 16.50 -7.58 12.09
N SER A 100 16.99 -7.91 10.89
CA SER A 100 18.43 -7.89 10.60
C SER A 100 18.77 -6.45 10.26
N GLN A 101 18.87 -5.62 11.31
CA GLN A 101 19.45 -4.27 11.35
C GLN A 101 19.57 -3.58 9.98
N PHE A 102 18.44 -3.36 9.31
CA PHE A 102 18.43 -2.45 8.17
C PHE A 102 18.58 -1.05 8.74
N THR A 103 19.83 -0.65 8.93
CA THR A 103 20.19 0.65 9.48
C THR A 103 20.20 1.63 8.33
N ILE A 104 19.23 2.53 8.31
CA ILE A 104 19.19 3.63 7.35
C ILE A 104 20.43 4.51 7.64
N SER A 105 21.28 4.69 6.63
CA SER A 105 22.45 5.58 6.75
C SER A 105 22.01 7.03 6.90
N ASN A 106 22.75 7.83 7.65
CA ASN A 106 22.45 9.24 7.89
C ASN A 106 22.34 10.04 6.58
N ASP A 107 23.17 9.74 5.58
CA ASP A 107 23.13 10.40 4.27
C ASP A 107 21.80 10.20 3.54
N ILE A 108 21.18 9.03 3.71
CA ILE A 108 19.87 8.70 3.11
C ILE A 108 18.77 9.41 3.91
N SER A 109 18.91 9.49 5.24
CA SER A 109 17.96 10.20 6.09
C SER A 109 17.88 11.70 5.76
N GLU A 110 19.01 12.35 5.49
CA GLU A 110 19.04 13.77 5.10
C GLU A 110 18.34 13.99 3.76
N LYS A 111 18.59 13.13 2.76
CA LYS A 111 17.90 13.20 1.47
C LYS A 111 16.39 13.01 1.59
N ILE A 112 15.93 12.06 2.42
CA ILE A 112 14.51 11.84 2.66
C ILE A 112 13.88 13.08 3.31
N GLN A 113 14.59 13.71 4.24
CA GLN A 113 14.11 14.93 4.90
C GLN A 113 14.00 16.10 3.91
N ASP A 114 14.98 16.27 3.03
CA ASP A 114 14.95 17.31 1.98
C ASP A 114 13.79 17.09 1.00
N ASP A 115 13.62 15.85 0.52
CA ASP A 115 12.52 15.47 -0.36
C ASP A 115 11.16 15.71 0.31
N PHE A 116 11.03 15.40 1.60
CA PHE A 116 9.81 15.68 2.35
C PHE A 116 9.51 17.18 2.42
N VAL A 117 10.53 18.02 2.65
CA VAL A 117 10.36 19.48 2.67
C VAL A 117 9.94 20.00 1.28
N ILE A 118 10.52 19.46 0.20
CA ILE A 118 10.17 19.84 -1.18
C ILE A 118 8.71 19.48 -1.47
N ILE A 119 8.31 18.23 -1.20
CA ILE A 119 6.94 17.75 -1.42
C ILE A 119 5.95 18.58 -0.59
N ARG A 120 6.27 18.89 0.66
CA ARG A 120 5.41 19.69 1.54
C ARG A 120 5.29 21.14 1.06
N LYS A 121 6.35 21.74 0.51
CA LYS A 121 6.30 23.10 -0.08
C LYS A 121 5.46 23.12 -1.35
N ALA A 122 5.61 22.12 -2.22
CA ALA A 122 4.81 21.97 -3.43
C ALA A 122 3.31 21.81 -3.11
N ASN A 123 2.97 20.99 -2.11
CA ASN A 123 1.58 20.77 -1.69
C ASN A 123 0.97 21.97 -0.94
N GLN A 124 1.75 22.72 -0.15
CA GLN A 124 1.28 23.96 0.49
C GLN A 124 0.92 25.05 -0.53
N ALA A 125 1.61 25.10 -1.66
CA ALA A 125 1.25 26.00 -2.76
C ALA A 125 -0.02 25.55 -3.52
N ALA A 126 -0.45 24.29 -3.34
CA ALA A 126 -1.45 23.65 -4.18
C ALA A 126 -2.88 23.59 -3.60
N THR A 127 -3.14 23.76 -2.29
CA THR A 127 -4.43 24.16 -1.66
C THR A 127 -4.48 23.78 -0.17
N SER A 128 -5.06 24.66 0.65
CA SER A 128 -5.42 24.50 2.05
C SER A 128 -6.39 23.33 2.29
N ALA A 129 -5.91 22.10 2.53
CA ALA A 129 -6.73 21.03 3.12
C ALA A 129 -5.89 19.86 3.66
N THR A 130 -6.21 19.47 4.91
CA THR A 130 -5.95 18.17 5.56
C THR A 130 -4.56 17.95 6.17
N SER A 131 -4.44 18.26 7.47
CA SER A 131 -3.22 18.19 8.29
C SER A 131 -2.94 16.80 8.91
N THR A 132 -3.50 15.71 8.39
CA THR A 132 -3.37 14.35 8.97
C THR A 132 -2.53 13.37 8.16
N ASP A 133 -2.12 13.70 6.93
CA ASP A 133 -1.43 12.76 6.02
C ASP A 133 0.12 12.83 6.06
N THR A 134 0.71 13.67 6.92
CA THR A 134 2.14 13.97 6.83
C THR A 134 3.07 12.88 7.36
N GLN A 135 2.63 12.07 8.33
CA GLN A 135 3.45 11.00 8.90
C GLN A 135 3.35 9.70 8.09
N THR A 136 2.15 9.34 7.61
CA THR A 136 1.96 8.19 6.72
C THR A 136 2.69 8.38 5.40
N ALA A 137 2.65 9.58 4.81
CA ALA A 137 3.40 9.88 3.59
C ALA A 137 4.91 9.71 3.75
N LEU A 138 5.47 10.04 4.93
CA LEU A 138 6.89 9.81 5.23
C LEU A 138 7.23 8.32 5.26
N VAL A 139 6.38 7.50 5.91
CA VAL A 139 6.55 6.04 5.94
C VAL A 139 6.46 5.47 4.52
N THR A 140 5.51 5.92 3.71
CA THR A 140 5.39 5.48 2.31
C THR A 140 6.61 5.88 1.47
N ILE A 141 7.18 7.08 1.67
CA ILE A 141 8.41 7.51 0.99
C ILE A 141 9.62 6.69 1.45
N MET A 142 9.67 6.31 2.74
CA MET A 142 10.73 5.44 3.27
C MET A 142 10.63 4.00 2.72
N ASP A 143 9.41 3.49 2.51
CA ASP A 143 9.17 2.12 2.02
C ASP A 143 9.24 2.00 0.48
N THR A 144 9.05 3.10 -0.25
CA THR A 144 9.08 3.10 -1.72
C THR A 144 10.28 3.89 -2.24
N PRO A 145 11.43 3.24 -2.55
CA PRO A 145 12.53 3.93 -3.20
C PRO A 145 12.07 4.44 -4.57
N ARG A 146 12.11 5.76 -4.77
CA ARG A 146 12.01 6.37 -6.09
C ARG A 146 13.19 5.88 -6.92
N TRP A 147 12.93 5.01 -7.89
CA TRP A 147 13.94 4.64 -8.87
C TRP A 147 14.24 5.87 -9.74
N PRO A 148 15.51 6.26 -9.92
CA PRO A 148 15.86 7.30 -10.87
C PRO A 148 15.55 6.83 -12.30
N ASP A 149 14.96 7.72 -13.10
CA ASP A 149 14.84 7.56 -14.55
C ASP A 149 16.22 7.49 -15.24
#